data_AF-A0A2V5X757-F1
#
_entry.id   AF-A0A2V5X757-F1
#
_cell.length_a   1.000
_cell.length_b   1.000
_cell.length_c   1.000
_cell.angle_alpha   90.00
_cell.angle_beta   90.00
_cell.angle_gamma   90.00
#
_symmetry.space_group_name_H-M   'P 1'
#
loop_
_entity.id
_entity.type
_entity.pdbx_description
1 polymer ?
#
loop_
_entity_poly.entity_id
_entity_poly.type
_entity_poly.pdbx_seq_one_letter_code
_entity_poly.pdbx_strand_id
1 'polypeptide(L)'
;DQFPTSVYLTAQIMLTILKMGGFTTGGTNFDAKVRRESFEPIDLFYAHIGGMDAFARGLKIAAAIRKDGRLTEFVKKRYSSWDSGIGGKIEKGKAGFKELEAYMLKKGEVAANLSGRQEFLENLINEFI
;
A
#
# COMPACT_ATOMS: atom_id res chain seq x y z
N ASP A 1 -3.68 9.95 20.36
CA ASP A 1 -2.54 9.05 20.61
C ASP A 1 -3.06 7.77 21.27
N GLN A 2 -3.84 6.97 20.54
CA GLN A 2 -4.26 5.65 21.04
C GLN A 2 -3.31 4.58 20.51
N PHE A 3 -3.16 3.48 21.25
CA PHE A 3 -2.41 2.33 20.75
C PHE A 3 -3.09 1.73 19.50
N PRO A 4 -2.31 1.24 18.52
CA PRO A 4 -2.85 0.69 17.30
C PRO A 4 -3.43 -0.71 17.55
N THR A 5 -4.70 -0.90 17.24
CA THR A 5 -5.38 -2.21 17.41
C THR A 5 -5.99 -2.76 16.12
N SER A 6 -6.06 -1.95 15.07
CA SER A 6 -6.58 -2.37 13.77
C SER A 6 -5.53 -3.17 12.99
N VAL A 7 -5.81 -4.45 12.75
CA VAL A 7 -4.98 -5.34 11.92
C VAL A 7 -4.94 -4.89 10.45
N TYR A 8 -6.03 -4.30 9.95
CA TYR A 8 -6.08 -3.73 8.61
C TYR A 8 -5.08 -2.57 8.46
N LEU A 9 -5.11 -1.63 9.41
CA LEU A 9 -4.24 -0.46 9.40
C LEU A 9 -2.77 -0.88 9.49
N THR A 10 -2.44 -1.74 10.44
CA THR A 10 -1.06 -2.20 10.64
C THR A 10 -0.56 -3.02 9.45
N ALA A 11 -1.39 -3.85 8.82
CA ALA A 11 -1.03 -4.55 7.58
C ALA A 11 -0.72 -3.57 6.43
N GLN A 12 -1.54 -2.54 6.22
CA GLN A 12 -1.31 -1.52 5.19
C GLN A 12 -0.04 -0.71 5.44
N ILE A 13 0.22 -0.33 6.70
CA ILE A 13 1.47 0.33 7.09
C ILE A 13 2.67 -0.57 6.79
N MET A 14 2.60 -1.84 7.20
CA MET A 14 3.71 -2.79 7.00
C MET A 14 3.93 -3.15 5.53
N LEU A 15 2.89 -3.16 4.67
CA LEU A 15 3.05 -3.28 3.22
C LEU A 15 3.96 -2.18 2.65
N THR A 16 3.79 -0.95 3.14
CA THR A 16 4.58 0.21 2.73
C THR A 16 6.01 0.14 3.29
N ILE A 17 6.16 -0.15 4.58
CA ILE A 17 7.49 -0.29 5.22
C ILE A 17 8.32 -1.38 4.53
N LEU A 18 7.73 -2.56 4.29
CA LEU A 18 8.41 -3.64 3.58
C LEU A 18 8.73 -3.27 2.12
N LYS A 19 7.91 -2.44 1.46
CA LYS A 19 8.21 -1.93 0.11
C LYS A 19 9.43 -1.01 0.11
N MET A 20 9.62 -0.24 1.17
CA MET A 20 10.77 0.66 1.34
C MET A 20 12.06 -0.05 1.78
N GLY A 21 12.01 -1.35 2.06
CA GLY A 21 13.16 -2.13 2.53
C GLY A 21 13.27 -2.27 4.05
N GLY A 22 12.27 -1.80 4.80
CA GLY A 22 12.27 -1.87 6.27
C GLY A 22 13.02 -0.70 6.93
N PHE A 23 13.11 -0.75 8.26
CA PHE A 23 13.88 0.22 9.05
C PHE A 23 15.36 -0.14 9.07
N THR A 24 16.23 0.87 9.02
CA THR A 24 17.69 0.71 9.20
C THR A 24 18.13 1.20 10.58
N THR A 25 17.89 2.48 10.89
CA THR A 25 18.25 3.12 12.17
C THR A 25 17.04 3.49 13.04
N GLY A 26 15.85 3.55 12.44
CA GLY A 26 14.60 3.82 13.14
C GLY A 26 13.90 2.56 13.65
N GLY A 27 12.64 2.71 14.07
CA GLY A 27 11.80 1.61 14.50
C GLY A 27 10.34 2.03 14.66
N THR A 28 9.53 1.10 15.17
CA THR A 28 8.12 1.37 15.49
C THR A 28 8.01 1.93 16.90
N ASN A 29 7.86 3.24 17.02
CA ASN A 29 7.63 3.91 18.31
C ASN A 29 6.13 3.99 18.63
N PHE A 30 5.73 3.61 19.84
CA PHE A 30 4.38 3.85 20.35
C PHE A 30 4.33 5.19 21.07
N ASP A 31 4.25 6.26 20.30
CA ASP A 31 3.85 7.58 20.81
C ASP A 31 2.34 7.59 21.06
N ALA A 32 1.94 6.87 22.09
CA ALA A 32 0.56 6.57 22.43
C ALA A 32 0.37 6.54 23.94
N LYS A 33 -0.88 6.76 24.37
CA LYS A 33 -1.29 6.72 25.77
C LYS A 33 -2.52 5.85 25.96
N VAL A 34 -2.63 5.28 27.14
CA VAL A 34 -3.86 4.65 27.60
C VAL A 34 -4.98 5.69 27.67
N ARG A 35 -6.23 5.21 27.66
CA ARG A 35 -7.39 6.09 27.85
C ARG A 35 -7.36 6.65 29.27
N ARG A 36 -7.97 7.82 29.46
CA ARG A 36 -8.10 8.45 30.78
C ARG A 36 -8.76 7.53 31.82
N GLU A 37 -9.73 6.72 31.38
CA GLU A 37 -10.46 5.76 32.22
C GLU A 37 -9.71 4.43 32.41
N SER A 38 -8.60 4.21 31.69
CA SER A 38 -7.72 3.04 31.82
C SER A 38 -6.49 3.46 32.63
N PHE A 39 -6.69 3.65 33.94
CA PHE A 39 -5.72 4.27 34.83
C PHE A 39 -4.99 3.28 35.73
N GLU A 40 -5.32 2.00 35.68
CA GLU A 40 -4.62 1.01 36.49
C GLU A 40 -3.26 0.70 35.84
N PRO A 41 -2.19 0.43 36.63
CA PRO A 41 -0.87 0.12 36.07
C PRO A 41 -0.89 -1.05 35.07
N ILE A 42 -1.81 -2.01 35.22
CA ILE A 42 -1.97 -3.15 34.30
C ILE A 42 -2.46 -2.73 32.91
N ASP A 43 -3.19 -1.62 32.79
CA ASP A 43 -3.71 -1.13 31.51
C ASP A 43 -2.60 -0.72 30.54
N LEU A 44 -1.46 -0.27 31.07
CA LEU A 44 -0.27 0.00 30.27
C LEU A 44 0.20 -1.29 29.56
N PHE A 45 0.15 -2.44 30.23
CA PHE A 45 0.55 -3.71 29.63
C PHE A 45 -0.45 -4.15 28.57
N TYR A 46 -1.75 -4.10 28.86
CA TYR A 46 -2.78 -4.42 27.86
C TYR A 46 -2.64 -3.56 26.60
N ALA A 47 -2.38 -2.26 26.76
CA ALA A 47 -2.22 -1.34 25.64
C ALA A 47 -0.96 -1.62 24.81
N HIS A 48 0.20 -1.82 25.45
CA HIS A 48 1.44 -2.11 24.73
C HIS A 48 1.40 -3.48 24.05
N ILE A 49 0.91 -4.53 24.74
CA ILE A 49 0.78 -5.87 24.15
C ILE A 49 -0.14 -5.80 22.93
N GLY A 50 -1.30 -5.15 23.06
CA GLY A 50 -2.21 -4.97 21.92
C GLY A 50 -1.58 -4.24 20.73
N GLY A 51 -0.82 -3.18 20.99
CA GLY A 51 -0.10 -2.43 19.96
C GLY A 51 1.00 -3.25 19.28
N MET A 52 1.80 -3.97 20.07
CA MET A 52 2.88 -4.84 19.61
C MET A 52 2.33 -5.98 18.76
N ASP A 53 1.29 -6.67 19.24
CA ASP A 53 0.68 -7.80 18.53
C ASP A 53 -0.04 -7.36 17.26
N ALA A 54 -0.71 -6.20 17.26
CA ALA A 54 -1.32 -5.65 16.06
C ALA A 54 -0.26 -5.40 14.97
N PHE A 55 0.86 -4.74 15.30
CA PHE A 55 1.95 -4.52 14.34
C PHE A 55 2.65 -5.81 13.93
N ALA A 56 2.87 -6.76 14.85
CA ALA A 56 3.46 -8.06 14.52
C ALA A 56 2.55 -8.87 13.58
N ARG A 57 1.24 -8.86 13.80
CA ARG A 57 0.25 -9.48 12.92
C ARG A 57 0.22 -8.78 11.57
N GLY A 58 0.16 -7.45 11.54
CA GLY A 58 0.24 -6.65 10.32
C GLY A 58 1.49 -6.93 9.50
N LEU A 59 2.65 -7.11 10.13
CA LEU A 59 3.90 -7.49 9.46
C LEU A 59 3.78 -8.87 8.80
N LYS A 60 3.25 -9.87 9.50
CA LYS A 60 3.06 -11.22 8.94
C LYS A 60 2.10 -11.21 7.75
N ILE A 61 0.99 -10.48 7.85
CA ILE A 61 0.00 -10.30 6.78
C ILE A 61 0.65 -9.64 5.56
N ALA A 62 1.34 -8.51 5.77
CA ALA A 62 2.01 -7.78 4.70
C ALA A 62 3.09 -8.63 3.99
N ALA A 63 3.86 -9.40 4.75
CA ALA A 63 4.84 -10.34 4.19
C ALA A 63 4.16 -11.43 3.35
N ALA A 64 3.02 -11.97 3.79
CA ALA A 64 2.25 -12.97 3.05
C ALA A 64 1.67 -12.41 1.75
N ILE A 65 1.04 -11.22 1.78
CA ILE A 65 0.52 -10.53 0.59
C ILE A 65 1.65 -10.29 -0.44
N ARG A 66 2.82 -9.83 0.03
CA ARG A 66 3.97 -9.58 -0.86
C ARG A 66 4.52 -10.87 -1.46
N LYS A 67 4.53 -11.96 -0.70
CA LYS A 67 4.95 -13.29 -1.18
C LYS A 67 3.98 -13.86 -2.21
N ASP A 68 2.67 -13.66 -2.00
CA ASP A 68 1.62 -14.07 -2.94
C ASP A 68 1.71 -13.32 -4.28
N GLY A 69 1.98 -12.02 -4.24
CA GLY A 69 2.32 -11.24 -5.43
C GLY A 69 1.15 -10.81 -6.30
N ARG A 70 -0.08 -11.31 -6.10
CA ARG A 70 -1.26 -10.90 -6.91
C ARG A 70 -1.48 -9.39 -6.88
N LEU A 71 -1.29 -8.75 -5.72
CA LEU A 71 -1.40 -7.29 -5.58
C LEU A 71 -0.33 -6.56 -6.41
N THR A 72 0.92 -7.03 -6.38
CA THR A 72 2.02 -6.44 -7.16
C THR A 72 1.81 -6.64 -8.66
N GLU A 73 1.35 -7.82 -9.08
CA GLU A 73 1.02 -8.10 -10.48
C GLU A 73 -0.12 -7.21 -10.98
N PHE A 74 -1.17 -7.01 -10.18
CA PHE A 74 -2.28 -6.13 -10.51
C PHE A 74 -1.79 -4.70 -10.78
N VAL A 75 -0.96 -4.15 -9.89
CA VAL A 75 -0.39 -2.80 -10.05
C VAL A 75 0.49 -2.73 -11.31
N LYS A 76 1.36 -3.71 -11.53
CA LYS A 76 2.21 -3.78 -12.73
C LYS A 76 1.35 -3.77 -14.02
N LYS A 77 0.31 -4.60 -14.07
CA LYS A 77 -0.60 -4.66 -15.21
C LYS A 77 -1.39 -3.37 -15.40
N ARG A 78 -1.81 -2.72 -14.32
CA ARG A 78 -2.56 -1.45 -14.36
C ARG A 78 -1.75 -0.32 -15.00
N TYR A 79 -0.44 -0.30 -14.79
CA TYR A 79 0.45 0.75 -15.31
C TYR A 79 1.29 0.32 -16.52
N SER A 80 1.03 -0.85 -17.12
CA SER A 80 1.87 -1.38 -18.21
C SER A 80 1.89 -0.54 -19.49
N SER A 81 0.95 0.39 -19.67
CA SER A 81 0.96 1.35 -20.79
C SER A 81 2.09 2.37 -20.68
N TRP A 82 2.66 2.54 -19.50
CA TRP A 82 3.80 3.43 -19.24
C TRP A 82 5.15 2.74 -19.51
N ASP A 83 5.19 1.40 -19.52
CA ASP A 83 6.44 0.67 -19.75
C ASP A 83 6.89 0.67 -21.23
N SER A 84 6.03 1.12 -22.16
CA SER A 84 6.30 1.04 -23.60
C SER A 84 5.61 2.14 -24.41
N GLY A 85 5.94 2.22 -25.71
CA GLY A 85 5.29 3.12 -26.65
C GLY A 85 5.34 4.59 -26.24
N ILE A 86 4.21 5.30 -26.40
CA ILE A 86 4.12 6.72 -26.04
C ILE A 86 4.21 6.94 -24.52
N GLY A 87 3.66 6.04 -23.71
CA GLY A 87 3.72 6.15 -22.24
C GLY A 87 5.16 6.14 -21.73
N GLY A 88 5.99 5.23 -22.25
CA GLY A 88 7.41 5.15 -21.90
C GLY A 88 8.23 6.35 -22.39
N LYS A 89 7.80 7.03 -23.46
CA LYS A 89 8.42 8.31 -23.87
C LYS A 89 8.03 9.45 -22.93
N ILE A 90 6.78 9.49 -22.48
CA ILE A 90 6.30 10.49 -21.51
C ILE A 90 7.04 10.33 -20.19
N GLU A 91 7.12 9.11 -19.64
CA GLU A 91 7.79 8.84 -18.36
C GLU A 91 9.26 9.24 -18.37
N LYS A 92 9.94 9.08 -19.50
CA LYS A 92 11.35 9.47 -19.70
C LYS A 92 11.54 10.95 -20.01
N GLY A 93 10.48 11.76 -20.03
CA GLY A 93 10.52 13.18 -20.38
C GLY A 93 10.87 13.46 -21.84
N LYS A 94 10.66 12.49 -22.74
CA LYS A 94 11.04 12.57 -24.17
C LYS A 94 9.87 12.93 -25.10
N ALA A 95 8.64 12.90 -24.60
CA ALA A 95 7.46 13.30 -25.36
C ALA A 95 7.09 14.76 -25.09
N GLY A 96 6.95 15.56 -26.14
CA GLY A 96 6.43 16.93 -26.07
C GLY A 96 5.02 17.04 -26.63
N PHE A 97 4.36 18.18 -26.43
CA PHE A 97 2.96 18.37 -26.84
C PHE A 97 2.70 18.13 -28.34
N LYS A 98 3.62 18.55 -29.23
CA LYS A 98 3.48 18.29 -30.68
C LYS A 98 3.46 16.80 -31.03
N GLU A 99 4.26 15.99 -30.34
CA GLU A 99 4.29 14.54 -30.56
C GLU A 99 3.02 13.88 -30.01
N LEU A 100 2.55 14.33 -28.83
CA LEU A 100 1.33 13.82 -28.22
C LEU A 100 0.08 14.15 -29.04
N GLU A 101 0.01 15.36 -29.60
CA GLU A 101 -1.01 15.78 -30.56
C GLU A 101 -1.02 14.85 -31.78
N ALA A 102 0.12 14.67 -32.44
CA ALA A 102 0.23 13.79 -33.60
C ALA A 102 -0.12 12.33 -33.26
N TYR A 103 0.27 11.84 -32.09
CA TYR A 103 -0.09 10.52 -31.61
C TYR A 103 -1.60 10.35 -31.48
N MET A 104 -2.30 11.30 -30.86
CA MET A 104 -3.75 11.23 -30.67
C MET A 104 -4.52 11.41 -31.98
N LEU A 105 -4.12 12.35 -32.84
CA LEU A 105 -4.73 12.51 -34.17
C LEU A 105 -4.62 11.23 -35.01
N LYS A 106 -3.48 10.54 -34.96
CA LYS A 106 -3.29 9.25 -35.64
C LYS A 106 -4.09 8.12 -35.00
N LYS A 107 -4.21 8.11 -33.67
CA LYS A 107 -4.95 7.09 -32.92
C LYS A 107 -6.46 7.19 -33.13
N GLY A 108 -6.97 8.39 -33.36
CA GLY A 108 -8.38 8.68 -33.47
C GLY A 108 -9.05 8.63 -32.10
N GLU A 109 -9.87 7.61 -31.88
CA GLU A 109 -10.63 7.46 -30.64
C GLU A 109 -9.75 7.12 -29.43
N VAL A 110 -10.18 7.59 -28.26
CA VAL A 110 -9.51 7.28 -26.99
C VAL A 110 -9.68 5.79 -26.65
N ALA A 111 -8.60 5.16 -26.21
CA ALA A 111 -8.66 3.79 -25.73
C ALA A 111 -9.46 3.75 -24.41
N ALA A 112 -10.29 2.72 -24.25
CA ALA A 112 -11.05 2.52 -23.01
C ALA A 112 -10.12 2.32 -21.80
N ASN A 113 -10.50 2.91 -20.67
CA ASN A 113 -9.81 2.69 -19.40
C ASN A 113 -10.10 1.29 -18.85
N LEU A 114 -9.15 0.76 -18.07
CA LEU A 114 -9.34 -0.50 -17.35
C LEU A 114 -9.94 -0.25 -15.96
N SER A 115 -10.88 -1.11 -15.54
CA SER A 115 -11.48 -1.09 -14.20
C SER A 115 -10.42 -1.13 -13.08
N GLY A 116 -10.66 -0.40 -12.00
CA GLY A 116 -9.80 -0.38 -10.82
C GLY A 116 -9.89 -1.63 -9.94
N ARG A 117 -10.96 -2.43 -10.08
CA ARG A 117 -11.19 -3.67 -9.30
C ARG A 117 -11.04 -3.47 -7.78
N GLN A 118 -11.50 -2.32 -7.26
CA GLN A 118 -11.29 -1.91 -5.86
C GLN A 118 -11.78 -2.97 -4.87
N GLU A 119 -13.03 -3.39 -5.00
CA GLU A 119 -13.68 -4.34 -4.08
C GLU A 119 -13.04 -5.73 -4.17
N PHE A 120 -12.57 -6.12 -5.36
CA PHE A 120 -11.79 -7.36 -5.52
C PHE A 120 -10.46 -7.28 -4.78
N LEU A 121 -9.76 -6.14 -4.83
CA LEU A 121 -8.50 -5.96 -4.12
C LEU A 121 -8.69 -5.86 -2.60
N GLU A 122 -9.79 -5.28 -2.15
CA GLU A 122 -10.17 -5.27 -0.73
C GLU A 122 -10.43 -6.71 -0.24
N ASN A 123 -11.18 -7.51 -1.02
CA ASN A 123 -11.40 -8.92 -0.70
C ASN A 123 -10.10 -9.74 -0.74
N LEU A 124 -9.21 -9.47 -1.70
CA LEU A 124 -7.88 -10.07 -1.76
C LEU A 124 -7.10 -9.79 -0.47
N ILE A 125 -7.13 -8.57 0.06
CA ILE A 125 -6.46 -8.25 1.34
C ILE A 125 -7.11 -9.02 2.49
N ASN A 126 -8.44 -9.12 2.51
CA ASN A 126 -9.19 -9.85 3.54
C ASN A 126 -8.83 -11.34 3.61
N GLU A 127 -8.44 -11.97 2.49
CA GLU A 127 -7.98 -13.36 2.47
C GLU A 127 -6.76 -13.61 3.38
N PHE A 128 -5.96 -12.58 3.69
CA PHE A 128 -4.73 -12.72 4.48
C PHE A 128 -4.87 -12.31 5.94
N ILE A 129 -5.97 -11.65 6.32
CA ILE A 129 -6.17 -11.10 7.67
C ILE A 129 -6.50 -12.21 8.66
#